data_AF-A0A371M624-F1
#
_entry.id   AF-A0A371M624-F1
#
_cell.length_a   1.000
_cell.length_b   1.000
_cell.length_c   1.000
_cell.angle_alpha   90.00
_cell.angle_beta   90.00
_cell.angle_gamma   90.00
#
_symmetry.space_group_name_H-M   'P 1'
#
loop_
_entity.id
_entity.type
_entity.pdbx_description
1 polymer ?
#
loop_
_entity_poly.entity_id
_entity_poly.type
_entity_poly.pdbx_seq_one_letter_code
_entity_poly.pdbx_strand_id
1 'polypeptide(L)'
;MHPQHHTLFIDYCAYFNGNQDFFECHEVLEEYWKEIAPGDKMHPLVGYVQLATGFYHWRRGNNTGAIRILEKALHNFQENEGHVFFQE
;
A
#
# COMPACT_ATOMS: atom_id res chain seq x y z
N MET A 1 -2.21 -19.51 -2.92
CA MET A 1 -3.07 -18.70 -2.05
C MET A 1 -3.10 -17.31 -2.65
N HIS A 2 -4.27 -16.68 -2.77
CA HIS A 2 -4.38 -15.34 -3.37
C HIS A 2 -3.52 -14.33 -2.55
N PRO A 3 -2.77 -13.41 -3.17
CA PRO A 3 -1.86 -12.50 -2.46
C PRO A 3 -2.52 -11.69 -1.33
N GLN A 4 -3.80 -11.34 -1.49
CA GLN A 4 -4.55 -10.60 -0.46
C GLN A 4 -4.92 -11.44 0.78
N HIS A 5 -4.74 -12.77 0.75
CA HIS A 5 -5.00 -13.63 1.92
C HIS A 5 -3.77 -13.77 2.83
N HIS A 6 -2.67 -13.09 2.50
CA HIS A 6 -1.49 -13.07 3.37
C HIS A 6 -1.77 -12.32 4.67
N THR A 7 -1.27 -12.82 5.80
CA THR A 7 -1.49 -12.22 7.13
C THR A 7 -1.12 -10.74 7.16
N LEU A 8 0.03 -10.35 6.58
CA LEU A 8 0.45 -8.95 6.54
C LEU A 8 -0.49 -8.04 5.73
N PHE A 9 -1.17 -8.58 4.71
CA PHE A 9 -2.19 -7.81 3.98
C PHE A 9 -3.48 -7.69 4.79
N ILE A 10 -3.85 -8.73 5.55
CA ILE A 10 -4.97 -8.67 6.48
C ILE A 10 -4.70 -7.65 7.60
N ASP A 11 -3.48 -7.65 8.15
CA ASP A 11 -3.04 -6.69 9.18
C ASP A 11 -3.07 -5.26 8.63
N TYR A 12 -2.60 -5.04 7.39
CA TYR A 12 -2.77 -3.77 6.70
C TYR A 12 -4.23 -3.32 6.68
N CYS A 13 -5.16 -4.19 6.26
CA CYS A 13 -6.59 -3.86 6.23
C CYS A 13 -7.14 -3.56 7.64
N ALA A 14 -6.67 -4.26 8.67
CA ALA A 14 -7.08 -4.03 10.05
C ALA A 14 -6.61 -2.66 10.56
N TYR A 15 -5.34 -2.30 10.35
CA TYR A 15 -4.82 -0.97 10.71
C TYR A 15 -5.47 0.15 9.90
N PHE A 16 -5.63 -0.04 8.59
CA PHE A 16 -6.17 1.00 7.71
C PHE A 16 -7.62 1.34 8.07
N ASN A 17 -8.46 0.32 8.26
CA ASN A 17 -9.90 0.52 8.51
C ASN A 17 -10.25 0.66 9.99
N GLY A 18 -9.48 0.02 10.89
CA GLY A 18 -9.81 -0.04 12.31
C GLY A 18 -9.44 1.23 13.07
N ASN A 19 -8.16 1.61 13.03
CA ASN A 19 -7.64 2.75 13.79
C ASN A 19 -6.95 3.82 12.92
N GLN A 20 -6.94 3.63 11.60
CA GLN A 20 -6.27 4.51 10.64
C GLN A 20 -4.78 4.70 10.98
N ASP A 21 -4.14 3.65 11.50
CA ASP A 21 -2.71 3.66 11.77
C ASP A 21 -1.92 3.46 10.48
N PHE A 22 -1.81 4.55 9.72
CA PHE A 22 -1.16 4.55 8.43
C PHE A 22 0.36 4.35 8.50
N PHE A 23 0.96 4.56 9.67
CA PHE A 23 2.36 4.22 9.88
C PHE A 23 2.50 2.70 9.95
N GLU A 24 1.67 2.03 10.74
CA GLU A 24 1.75 0.57 10.82
C GLU A 24 1.31 -0.12 9.54
N CYS A 25 0.37 0.46 8.80
CA CYS A 25 0.06 0.05 7.42
C CYS A 25 1.30 0.07 6.51
N HIS A 26 2.16 1.10 6.63
CA HIS A 26 3.40 1.19 5.87
C HIS A 26 4.35 0.06 6.25
N GLU A 27 4.58 -0.17 7.55
CA GLU A 27 5.55 -1.17 8.01
C GLU A 27 5.17 -2.59 7.57
N VAL A 28 3.91 -3.01 7.76
CA VAL A 28 3.50 -4.40 7.44
C VAL A 28 3.49 -4.68 5.94
N LEU A 29 3.15 -3.71 5.09
CA LEU A 29 3.25 -3.90 3.63
C LEU A 29 4.66 -3.67 3.09
N GLU A 30 5.42 -2.79 3.74
CA GLU A 30 6.89 -2.81 3.86
C GLU A 30 7.48 -4.22 3.75
N GLU A 31 7.24 -4.94 4.84
CA GLU A 31 7.70 -6.30 5.07
C GLU A 31 7.15 -7.26 4.01
N TYR A 32 5.85 -7.19 3.72
CA TYR A 32 5.24 -8.09 2.75
C TYR A 32 5.82 -7.92 1.34
N TRP A 33 6.08 -6.68 0.93
CA TRP A 33 6.72 -6.38 -0.35
C TRP A 33 8.15 -6.93 -0.42
N LYS A 34 8.93 -6.76 0.66
CA LYS A 34 10.31 -7.29 0.73
C LYS A 34 10.34 -8.81 0.65
N GLU A 35 9.31 -9.50 1.16
CA GLU A 35 9.19 -10.95 1.06
C GLU A 35 8.82 -11.43 -0.35
N ILE A 36 7.80 -10.81 -0.97
CA ILE A 36 7.21 -11.32 -2.22
C ILE A 36 7.92 -10.80 -3.48
N ALA A 37 8.33 -9.53 -3.47
CA ALA A 37 8.85 -8.87 -4.66
C ALA A 37 10.01 -7.92 -4.31
N PRO A 38 11.12 -8.45 -3.74
CA PRO A 38 12.20 -7.65 -3.19
C PRO A 38 12.80 -6.69 -4.23
N GLY A 39 12.65 -5.39 -3.98
CA GLY A 39 13.19 -4.34 -4.83
C GLY A 39 12.37 -4.02 -6.09
N ASP A 40 11.29 -4.75 -6.36
CA ASP A 40 10.40 -4.45 -7.47
C ASP A 40 9.48 -3.28 -7.12
N LYS A 41 9.87 -2.08 -7.56
CA LYS A 41 9.13 -0.84 -7.32
C LYS A 41 7.81 -0.75 -8.10
N MET A 42 7.60 -1.62 -9.07
CA MET A 42 6.37 -1.64 -9.87
C MET A 42 5.34 -2.61 -9.29
N HIS A 43 5.68 -3.47 -8.34
CA HIS A 43 4.75 -4.41 -7.74
C HIS A 43 3.55 -3.71 -7.04
N PRO A 44 2.31 -4.25 -7.10
CA PRO A 44 1.11 -3.65 -6.49
C PRO A 44 1.23 -3.28 -5.01
N LEU A 45 1.98 -4.07 -4.24
CA LEU A 45 2.22 -3.80 -2.82
C LEU A 45 2.86 -2.43 -2.59
N VAL A 46 3.70 -1.97 -3.51
CA VAL A 46 4.30 -0.62 -3.45
C VAL A 46 3.22 0.45 -3.57
N GLY A 47 2.20 0.25 -4.40
CA GLY A 47 1.04 1.13 -4.49
C GLY A 47 0.29 1.23 -3.16
N TYR A 48 0.11 0.13 -2.44
CA TYR A 48 -0.55 0.15 -1.12
C TYR A 48 0.32 0.78 -0.02
N VAL A 49 1.64 0.59 -0.06
CA VAL A 49 2.60 1.30 0.82
C VAL A 49 2.51 2.81 0.57
N GLN A 50 2.48 3.23 -0.70
CA GLN A 50 2.29 4.63 -1.07
C GLN A 50 0.92 5.15 -0.63
N LEU A 51 -0.14 4.37 -0.77
CA LEU A 51 -1.48 4.74 -0.30
C LEU A 51 -1.47 5.08 1.20
N ALA A 52 -0.93 4.19 2.03
CA ALA A 52 -0.77 4.41 3.47
C ALA A 52 0.07 5.67 3.76
N THR A 53 1.20 5.83 3.08
CA THR A 53 2.08 6.99 3.23
C THR A 53 1.37 8.30 2.86
N GLY A 54 0.57 8.29 1.78
CA GLY A 54 -0.22 9.44 1.35
C GLY A 54 -1.24 9.87 2.40
N PHE A 55 -1.97 8.91 2.97
CA PHE A 55 -2.90 9.17 4.07
C PHE A 55 -2.21 9.62 5.36
N TYR A 56 -1.02 9.09 5.65
CA TYR A 56 -0.20 9.56 6.76
C TYR A 56 0.19 11.04 6.61
N HIS A 57 0.62 11.46 5.41
CA HIS A 57 0.90 12.87 5.13
C HIS A 57 -0.35 13.74 5.26
N TRP A 58 -1.48 13.29 4.73
CA TRP A 58 -2.75 14.02 4.79
C TRP A 58 -3.18 14.23 6.25
N ARG A 59 -3.14 13.18 7.08
CA ARG A 59 -3.54 13.24 8.50
C ARG A 59 -2.71 14.24 9.31
N ARG A 60 -1.46 14.52 8.91
CA ARG A 60 -0.59 15.52 9.56
C ARG A 60 -0.70 16.92 8.95
N GLY A 61 -1.66 17.16 8.06
CA GLY A 61 -1.86 18.45 7.38
C GLY A 61 -0.87 18.74 6.26
N ASN A 62 -0.06 17.76 5.85
CA ASN A 62 0.85 17.90 4.71
C ASN A 62 0.15 17.51 3.40
N ASN A 63 -0.76 18.38 2.94
CA ASN A 63 -1.58 18.12 1.76
C ASN A 63 -0.75 17.99 0.47
N THR A 64 0.28 18.84 0.29
CA THR A 64 1.16 18.77 -0.89
C THR A 64 1.90 17.45 -0.97
N GLY A 65 2.42 16.96 0.17
CA GLY A 65 3.06 15.65 0.26
C GLY A 65 2.07 14.52 0.02
N ALA A 66 0.86 14.61 0.59
CA ALA A 66 -0.18 13.62 0.41
C ALA A 66 -0.56 13.43 -1.06
N ILE A 67 -0.90 14.52 -1.76
CA ILE A 67 -1.30 14.50 -3.18
C ILE A 67 -0.22 13.82 -4.02
N ARG A 68 1.03 14.25 -3.89
CA ARG A 68 2.14 13.70 -4.67
C ARG A 68 2.33 12.19 -4.46
N ILE A 69 2.10 11.70 -3.26
CA ILE A 69 2.26 10.27 -2.95
C ILE A 69 1.03 9.47 -3.41
N LEU A 70 -0.18 10.02 -3.25
CA LEU A 70 -1.42 9.39 -3.70
C LEU A 70 -1.47 9.28 -5.24
N GLU A 71 -0.94 10.27 -5.97
CA GLU A 71 -0.78 10.19 -7.43
C GLU A 71 0.13 9.03 -7.85
N LYS A 72 1.21 8.76 -7.10
CA LYS A 72 2.08 7.61 -7.36
C LYS A 72 1.37 6.29 -7.07
N ALA A 73 0.63 6.22 -5.97
CA ALA A 73 -0.16 5.04 -5.63
C ALA A 73 -1.16 4.71 -6.74
N LEU A 74 -1.89 5.73 -7.21
CA LEU A 74 -2.83 5.60 -8.32
C LEU A 74 -2.14 5.11 -9.60
N HIS A 75 -1.02 5.72 -9.98
CA HIS A 75 -0.26 5.28 -11.15
C HIS A 75 0.20 3.82 -11.04
N ASN A 76 0.74 3.42 -9.88
CA ASN A 76 1.14 2.03 -9.66
C ASN A 76 -0.04 1.06 -9.82
N PHE A 77 -1.21 1.37 -9.27
CA PHE A 77 -2.39 0.53 -9.42
C PHE A 77 -2.87 0.43 -10.88
N GLN A 78 -2.86 1.55 -11.61
CA GLN A 78 -3.23 1.56 -13.03
C GLN A 78 -2.31 0.70 -13.89
N GLU A 79 -0.98 0.80 -13.67
CA GLU A 79 -0.01 -0.02 -14.40
C GLU A 79 -0.13 -1.52 -14.08
N ASN A 80 -0.78 -1.88 -12.96
CA ASN A 80 -0.92 -3.25 -12.50
C ASN A 80 -2.34 -3.79 -12.56
N GLU A 81 -3.28 -3.15 -13.25
CA GLU A 81 -4.69 -3.59 -13.31
C GLU A 81 -4.84 -5.08 -13.70
N GLY A 82 -3.96 -5.59 -14.56
CA GLY A 82 -3.93 -7.00 -14.98
C GLY A 82 -3.12 -7.96 -14.08
N HIS A 83 -2.59 -7.50 -12.94
CA HIS A 83 -1.78 -8.32 -12.04
C HIS A 83 -2.66 -9.28 -11.23
N VAL A 84 -2.15 -10.47 -10.91
CA VAL A 84 -2.82 -11.49 -10.07
C VAL A 84 -3.22 -10.97 -8.67
N PHE A 85 -2.72 -9.81 -8.27
CA PHE A 85 -3.10 -9.16 -7.02
C PHE A 85 -4.52 -8.60 -7.05
N PHE A 86 -5.04 -8.30 -8.24
CA PHE A 86 -6.36 -7.69 -8.47
C PHE A 86 -7.35 -8.63 -9.20
N GLN A 87 -7.00 -9.90 -9.37
CA GLN A 87 -7.82 -10.91 -10.04
C GLN A 87 -8.41 -11.87 -9.01
N GLU A 88 -9.67 -12.28 -9.18
CA GLU A 88 -10.34 -13.23 -8.27
C GLU A 88 -9.83 -14.67 -8.40
#